data_AF-A0A9D4XM93-F1
#
_entry.id   AF-A0A9D4XM93-F1
#
_cell.length_a   1.000
_cell.length_b   1.000
_cell.length_c   1.000
_cell.angle_alpha   90.00
_cell.angle_beta   90.00
_cell.angle_gamma   90.00
#
_symmetry.space_group_name_H-M   'P 1'
#
loop_
_entity.id
_entity.type
_entity.pdbx_description
1 polymer ?
#
loop_
_entity_poly.entity_id
_entity_poly.type
_entity_poly.pdbx_seq_one_letter_code
_entity_poly.pdbx_strand_id
1 'polypeptide(L)'
;MVRQKSYGQFVLPVFYGVEPSVVRKQSGFLVEALKASARSVEFFNPKRKKENLLCKWKTALTEVANLIGWDSHSISEGKLVKQIAEDILTKLDVSLSITEFPIGFDSRVQTLTEIIDYQSSKVCMIGIWGMGGSSKTTTAKALYN
;
A
#
# COMPACT_ATOMS: atom_id res chain seq x y z
N MET A 1 1.41 -3.04 -13.52
CA MET A 1 1.46 -3.90 -12.31
C MET A 1 1.86 -5.29 -12.70
N VAL A 2 2.69 -5.97 -11.90
CA VAL A 2 3.02 -7.39 -12.13
C VAL A 2 2.58 -8.19 -10.91
N ARG A 3 1.62 -9.10 -11.10
CA ARG A 3 1.30 -10.15 -10.12
C ARG A 3 2.47 -11.15 -10.11
N GLN A 4 3.03 -11.46 -8.95
CA GLN A 4 4.02 -12.52 -8.85
C GLN A 4 3.40 -13.92 -8.95
N LYS A 5 4.18 -14.86 -9.48
CA LYS A 5 3.75 -16.19 -9.97
C LYS A 5 3.26 -17.20 -8.93
N SER A 6 3.38 -16.95 -7.61
CA SER A 6 3.25 -18.06 -6.64
C SER A 6 2.16 -17.92 -5.58
N TYR A 7 1.73 -16.72 -5.19
CA TYR A 7 0.75 -16.55 -4.09
C TYR A 7 -0.23 -15.38 -4.26
N GLY A 8 -0.28 -14.74 -5.43
CA GLY A 8 -1.17 -13.60 -5.67
C GLY A 8 -0.85 -12.33 -4.88
N GLN A 9 0.28 -12.30 -4.16
CA GLN A 9 0.73 -11.14 -3.40
C GLN A 9 1.14 -10.00 -4.31
N PHE A 10 0.79 -8.77 -3.92
CA PHE A 10 1.21 -7.55 -4.57
C PHE A 10 2.59 -7.11 -4.05
N VAL A 11 3.50 -6.79 -4.96
CA VAL A 11 4.84 -6.27 -4.64
C VAL A 11 4.98 -4.90 -5.31
N LEU A 12 5.31 -3.88 -4.52
CA LEU A 12 5.48 -2.50 -4.95
C LEU A 12 6.87 -2.01 -4.51
N PRO A 13 7.88 -2.03 -5.41
CA PRO A 13 9.20 -1.56 -5.04
C PRO A 13 9.26 -0.04 -4.93
N VAL A 14 10.00 0.42 -3.93
CA VAL A 14 10.35 1.83 -3.72
C VAL A 14 11.86 1.92 -3.73
N PHE A 15 12.40 2.67 -4.70
CA PHE A 15 13.83 2.89 -4.87
C PHE A 15 14.18 4.24 -4.22
N TYR A 16 14.70 4.17 -3.00
CA TYR A 16 15.03 5.34 -2.19
C TYR A 16 16.55 5.59 -2.20
N GLY A 17 16.96 6.74 -2.73
CA GLY A 17 18.38 7.12 -2.85
C GLY A 17 19.22 6.17 -3.70
N VAL A 18 18.59 5.32 -4.51
CA VAL A 18 19.26 4.35 -5.38
C VAL A 18 18.50 4.27 -6.70
N GLU A 19 19.24 4.32 -7.81
CA GLU A 19 18.64 4.17 -9.12
C GLU A 19 18.23 2.70 -9.35
N PRO A 20 17.02 2.42 -9.88
CA PRO A 20 16.58 1.06 -10.18
C PRO A 20 17.57 0.27 -11.04
N SER A 21 18.32 0.96 -11.92
CA SER A 21 19.32 0.36 -12.80
C SER A 21 20.51 -0.24 -12.02
N VAL A 22 20.92 0.40 -10.91
CA VAL A 22 21.98 -0.09 -10.02
C VAL A 22 21.54 -1.38 -9.35
N VAL A 23 20.28 -1.45 -8.91
CA VAL A 23 19.68 -2.65 -8.31
C VAL A 23 19.55 -3.76 -9.35
N ARG A 24 19.10 -3.44 -10.58
CA ARG A 24 18.91 -4.41 -11.67
C ARG A 24 20.21 -5.04 -12.16
N LYS A 25 21.28 -4.24 -12.26
CA LYS A 25 22.60 -4.71 -12.69
C LYS A 25 23.41 -5.28 -11.54
N GLN A 26 22.95 -5.10 -10.30
CA GLN A 26 23.71 -5.34 -9.07
C GLN A 26 25.14 -4.83 -9.24
N SER A 27 25.29 -3.52 -9.40
CA SER A 27 26.59 -2.88 -9.69
C SER A 27 27.01 -1.95 -8.56
N GLY A 28 28.30 -1.57 -8.54
CA GLY A 28 28.86 -0.76 -7.47
C GLY A 28 28.66 -1.41 -6.09
N PHE A 29 28.40 -0.58 -5.08
CA PHE A 29 28.34 -0.96 -3.66
C PHE A 29 27.41 -2.15 -3.33
N LEU A 30 26.40 -2.40 -4.17
CA LEU A 30 25.44 -3.48 -3.93
C LEU A 30 26.10 -4.87 -4.03
N VAL A 31 27.14 -5.02 -4.85
CA VAL A 31 27.86 -6.31 -5.02
C VAL A 31 28.59 -6.68 -3.73
N GLU A 32 29.34 -5.74 -3.19
CA GLU A 32 30.12 -5.91 -1.97
C GLU A 32 29.20 -6.17 -0.79
N ALA A 33 28.11 -5.41 -0.68
CA ALA A 33 27.09 -5.60 0.34
C ALA A 33 26.49 -7.01 0.27
N LEU A 34 26.06 -7.48 -0.92
CA LEU A 34 25.51 -8.82 -1.09
C LEU A 34 26.52 -9.92 -0.72
N LYS A 35 27.79 -9.77 -1.11
CA LYS A 35 28.85 -10.72 -0.75
C LYS A 35 29.10 -10.76 0.75
N ALA A 36 29.10 -9.61 1.42
CA ALA A 36 29.27 -9.52 2.87
C ALA A 36 28.09 -10.17 3.60
N SER A 37 26.86 -9.87 3.19
CA SER A 37 25.64 -10.47 3.73
C SER A 37 25.62 -11.99 3.54
N ALA A 38 26.03 -12.49 2.36
CA ALA A 38 26.04 -13.93 2.10
C ALA A 38 27.10 -14.67 2.95
N ARG A 39 28.26 -14.06 3.21
CA ARG A 39 29.26 -14.60 4.15
C ARG A 39 28.71 -14.69 5.57
N SER A 40 28.01 -13.66 6.02
CA SER A 40 27.37 -13.64 7.35
C SER A 40 26.34 -14.76 7.48
N VAL A 41 25.46 -14.93 6.49
CA VAL A 41 24.44 -15.99 6.51
C VAL A 41 25.06 -17.39 6.50
N GLU A 42 26.12 -17.60 5.72
CA GLU A 42 26.85 -18.88 5.70
C GLU A 42 27.51 -19.19 7.06
N PHE A 43 28.05 -18.17 7.74
CA PHE A 43 28.61 -18.31 9.08
C PHE A 43 27.55 -18.77 10.10
N PHE A 44 26.36 -18.17 10.07
CA PHE A 44 25.27 -18.55 10.99
C PHE A 44 24.51 -19.82 10.55
N ASN A 45 24.55 -20.19 9.27
CA ASN A 45 23.85 -21.35 8.74
C ASN A 45 24.70 -22.07 7.66
N PRO A 46 25.64 -22.93 8.07
CA PRO A 46 26.59 -23.60 7.17
C PRO A 46 25.92 -24.50 6.11
N LYS A 47 24.66 -24.92 6.35
CA LYS A 47 23.89 -25.71 5.39
C LYS A 47 23.48 -24.89 4.15
N ARG A 48 23.49 -23.57 4.24
CA ARG A 48 23.21 -22.68 3.12
C ARG A 48 24.52 -22.22 2.47
N LYS A 49 24.91 -22.94 1.42
CA LYS A 49 26.06 -22.55 0.58
C LYS A 49 25.90 -21.11 0.08
N LYS A 50 26.91 -20.29 0.30
CA LYS A 50 26.94 -18.87 -0.10
C LYS A 50 26.64 -18.65 -1.59
N GLU A 51 27.18 -19.49 -2.47
CA GLU A 51 26.98 -19.38 -3.93
C GLU A 51 25.51 -19.52 -4.32
N ASN A 52 24.80 -20.48 -3.70
CA ASN A 52 23.37 -20.69 -3.92
C ASN A 52 22.54 -19.51 -3.40
N LEU A 53 22.95 -18.88 -2.30
CA LEU A 53 22.29 -17.69 -1.77
C LEU A 53 22.48 -16.47 -2.67
N LEU A 54 23.72 -16.21 -3.09
CA LEU A 54 24.04 -15.09 -3.97
C LEU A 54 23.29 -15.18 -5.30
N CYS A 55 23.19 -16.38 -5.88
CA CYS A 55 22.43 -16.60 -7.11
C CYS A 55 20.95 -16.25 -6.91
N LYS A 56 20.31 -16.79 -5.86
CA LYS A 56 18.90 -16.51 -5.54
C LYS A 56 18.63 -15.03 -5.28
N TRP A 57 19.50 -14.36 -4.54
CA TRP A 57 19.33 -12.94 -4.23
C TRP A 57 19.51 -12.06 -5.46
N LYS A 58 20.50 -12.35 -6.32
CA LYS A 58 20.67 -11.64 -7.58
C LYS A 58 19.45 -11.77 -8.48
N THR A 59 18.90 -12.98 -8.61
CA THR A 59 17.68 -13.21 -9.39
C THR A 59 16.51 -12.43 -8.81
N ALA A 60 16.25 -12.54 -7.50
CA ALA A 60 15.14 -11.84 -6.85
C ALA A 60 15.26 -10.30 -6.98
N LEU A 61 16.46 -9.75 -6.78
CA LEU A 61 16.69 -8.31 -6.93
C LEU A 61 16.52 -7.84 -8.38
N THR A 62 16.96 -8.65 -9.34
CA THR A 62 16.74 -8.37 -10.77
C THR A 62 15.25 -8.36 -11.11
N GLU A 63 14.50 -9.35 -10.61
CA GLU A 63 13.05 -9.42 -10.81
C GLU A 63 12.34 -8.21 -10.20
N VAL A 64 12.66 -7.84 -8.96
CA VAL A 64 12.08 -6.67 -8.28
C VAL A 64 12.44 -5.36 -8.99
N ALA A 65 13.68 -5.21 -9.46
CA ALA A 65 14.15 -4.02 -10.18
C ALA A 65 13.58 -3.89 -11.62
N ASN A 66 12.92 -4.93 -12.11
CA ASN A 66 12.18 -4.91 -13.37
C ASN A 66 10.68 -4.64 -13.17
N LEU A 67 10.20 -4.59 -11.94
CA LEU A 67 8.83 -4.16 -11.64
C LEU A 67 8.71 -2.65 -11.80
N ILE A 68 7.51 -2.20 -12.17
CA ILE A 68 7.13 -0.79 -12.08
C ILE A 68 7.11 -0.44 -10.58
N GLY A 69 7.89 0.56 -10.20
CA GLY A 69 8.02 1.02 -8.82
C GLY A 69 8.18 2.52 -8.75
N TRP A 70 8.44 3.01 -7.55
CA TRP A 70 8.57 4.44 -7.26
C TRP A 70 10.03 4.83 -7.09
N ASP A 71 10.41 5.98 -7.64
CA ASP A 71 11.77 6.52 -7.54
C ASP A 71 11.75 7.84 -6.76
N SER A 72 12.48 7.85 -5.64
CA SER A 72 12.64 9.02 -4.77
C SER A 72 13.30 10.23 -5.43
N HIS A 73 14.04 10.04 -6.53
CA HIS A 73 14.71 11.14 -7.21
C HIS A 73 13.75 12.00 -8.06
N SER A 74 12.54 11.49 -8.34
CA SER A 74 11.60 12.13 -9.26
C SER A 74 10.62 13.12 -8.62
N ILE A 75 10.42 13.03 -7.30
CA ILE A 75 9.42 13.80 -6.55
C ILE A 75 9.86 14.04 -5.09
N SER A 76 9.27 15.03 -4.40
CA SER A 76 9.56 15.26 -2.98
C SER A 76 9.08 14.09 -2.11
N GLU A 77 9.78 13.84 -1.00
CA GLU A 77 9.49 12.70 -0.10
C GLU A 77 8.06 12.71 0.43
N GLY A 78 7.55 13.87 0.86
CA GLY A 78 6.17 13.98 1.33
C GLY A 78 5.14 13.63 0.24
N LYS A 79 5.42 14.00 -1.02
CA LYS A 79 4.55 13.65 -2.15
C LYS A 79 4.67 12.16 -2.50
N LEU A 80 5.87 11.61 -2.45
CA LEU A 80 6.13 10.18 -2.65
C LEU A 80 5.36 9.33 -1.65
N VAL A 81 5.47 9.63 -0.36
CA VAL A 81 4.77 8.92 0.71
C VAL A 81 3.26 9.01 0.52
N LYS A 82 2.74 10.19 0.20
CA LYS A 82 1.30 10.39 -0.07
C LYS A 82 0.82 9.51 -1.24
N GLN A 83 1.52 9.53 -2.36
CA GLN A 83 1.16 8.74 -3.55
C GLN A 83 1.23 7.24 -3.28
N ILE A 84 2.24 6.76 -2.56
CA ILE A 84 2.34 5.35 -2.17
C ILE A 84 1.17 4.96 -1.26
N ALA A 85 0.81 5.78 -0.29
CA ALA A 85 -0.31 5.50 0.61
C ALA A 85 -1.65 5.43 -0.15
N GLU A 86 -1.92 6.39 -1.03
CA GLU A 86 -3.12 6.40 -1.89
C GLU A 86 -3.17 5.16 -2.81
N ASP A 87 -2.04 4.81 -3.43
CA ASP A 87 -1.90 3.64 -4.31
C ASP A 87 -2.10 2.31 -3.55
N ILE A 88 -1.68 2.22 -2.28
CA ILE A 88 -1.94 1.05 -1.43
C ILE A 88 -3.41 0.98 -1.01
N LEU A 89 -3.99 2.10 -0.55
CA LEU A 89 -5.38 2.17 -0.09
C LEU A 89 -6.37 1.80 -1.20
N THR A 90 -6.14 2.30 -2.41
CA THR A 90 -6.95 1.98 -3.58
C THR A 90 -6.87 0.50 -3.98
N LYS A 91 -5.69 -0.13 -3.83
CA LYS A 91 -5.49 -1.56 -4.17
C LYS A 91 -6.01 -2.54 -3.13
N LEU A 92 -5.96 -2.14 -1.86
CA LEU A 92 -6.45 -2.96 -0.77
C LEU A 92 -7.97 -2.90 -0.62
N ASP A 93 -8.66 -2.11 -1.46
CA ASP A 93 -10.09 -1.82 -1.35
C ASP A 93 -10.47 -1.50 0.10
N VAL A 94 -9.69 -0.62 0.74
CA VAL A 94 -9.99 -0.09 2.07
C VAL A 94 -11.06 1.00 1.97
N SER A 95 -12.02 0.83 1.06
CA SER A 95 -13.34 1.36 1.34
C SER A 95 -13.80 0.65 2.62
N LEU A 96 -14.26 1.40 3.63
CA LEU A 96 -14.87 0.77 4.81
C LEU A 96 -16.08 -0.01 4.30
N SER A 97 -15.88 -1.30 3.98
CA SER A 97 -16.79 -2.17 3.22
C SER A 97 -18.24 -1.74 3.41
N ILE A 98 -18.71 -0.89 2.51
CA ILE A 98 -20.11 -0.54 2.45
C ILE A 98 -20.70 -1.75 1.75
N THR A 99 -21.12 -2.75 2.54
CA THR A 99 -22.05 -3.76 2.04
C THR A 99 -23.08 -3.03 1.18
N GLU A 100 -23.23 -3.41 -0.09
CA GLU A 100 -24.25 -2.86 -0.99
C GLU A 100 -25.56 -2.76 -0.21
N PHE A 101 -25.91 -1.56 0.24
CA PHE A 101 -27.08 -1.41 1.09
C PHE A 101 -28.30 -1.44 0.18
N PRO A 102 -29.32 -2.26 0.50
CA PRO A 102 -30.48 -2.43 -0.36
C PRO A 102 -31.20 -1.09 -0.51
N ILE A 103 -31.59 -0.84 -1.75
CA ILE A 103 -32.40 0.27 -2.27
C ILE A 103 -33.38 0.79 -1.20
N GLY A 104 -33.21 2.06 -0.80
CA GLY A 104 -34.04 2.74 0.22
C GLY A 104 -33.26 3.45 1.33
N PHE A 105 -31.94 3.27 1.39
CA PHE A 105 -31.04 3.96 2.31
C PHE A 105 -30.62 5.36 1.81
N ASP A 106 -30.67 5.56 0.49
CA ASP A 106 -30.18 6.75 -0.19
C ASP A 106 -30.87 8.04 0.25
N SER A 107 -32.19 8.01 0.49
CA SER A 107 -32.93 9.24 0.83
C SER A 107 -32.52 9.84 2.17
N ARG A 108 -32.25 9.02 3.19
CA ARG A 108 -31.84 9.49 4.52
C ARG A 108 -30.41 10.01 4.51
N VAL A 109 -29.51 9.34 3.79
CA VAL A 109 -28.14 9.80 3.61
C VAL A 109 -28.14 11.11 2.83
N GLN A 110 -28.89 11.19 1.73
CA GLN A 110 -29.00 12.38 0.89
C GLN A 110 -29.53 13.59 1.66
N THR A 111 -30.59 13.43 2.46
CA THR A 111 -31.08 14.52 3.34
C THR A 111 -30.03 14.98 4.36
N LEU A 112 -29.25 14.05 4.93
CA LEU A 112 -28.18 14.42 5.87
C LEU A 112 -27.01 15.12 5.16
N THR A 113 -26.65 14.69 3.95
CA THR A 113 -25.63 15.34 3.12
C THR A 113 -26.03 16.77 2.75
N GLU A 114 -27.29 16.99 2.35
CA GLU A 114 -27.82 18.34 2.07
C GLU A 114 -27.74 19.26 3.30
N ILE A 115 -28.04 18.73 4.50
CA ILE A 115 -27.93 19.49 5.76
C ILE A 115 -26.47 19.87 6.04
N ILE A 116 -25.52 18.97 5.78
CA ILE A 116 -24.08 19.24 5.97
C ILE A 116 -23.60 20.29 4.98
N ASP A 117 -23.93 20.14 3.69
CA ASP A 117 -23.49 21.06 2.64
C ASP A 117 -24.02 22.47 2.86
N TYR A 118 -25.28 22.59 3.29
CA TYR A 118 -25.89 23.87 3.66
C TYR A 118 -25.17 24.55 4.85
N GLN A 119 -24.61 23.76 5.77
CA GLN A 119 -23.90 24.27 6.95
C GLN A 119 -22.37 24.36 6.79
N SER A 120 -21.83 24.18 5.57
CA SER A 120 -20.39 24.05 5.27
C SER A 120 -19.46 25.15 5.80
N SER A 121 -19.99 26.32 6.19
CA SER A 121 -19.21 27.42 6.80
C SER A 121 -19.10 27.37 8.34
N LYS A 122 -19.79 26.43 9.01
CA LYS A 122 -19.83 26.28 10.47
C LYS A 122 -19.55 24.84 10.89
N VAL A 123 -18.95 24.65 12.06
CA VAL A 123 -18.79 23.32 12.66
C VAL A 123 -20.16 22.77 13.04
N CYS A 124 -20.56 21.65 12.42
CA CYS A 124 -21.84 20.98 12.66
C CYS A 124 -21.62 19.65 13.40
N MET A 125 -22.42 19.38 14.43
CA MET A 125 -22.44 18.10 15.15
C MET A 125 -23.78 17.42 14.91
N ILE A 126 -23.75 16.17 14.43
CA ILE A 126 -24.95 15.39 14.10
C ILE A 126 -25.06 14.19 15.03
N GLY A 127 -26.19 14.09 15.75
CA GLY A 127 -26.53 12.93 16.56
C GLY A 127 -27.48 11.99 15.84
N ILE A 128 -27.11 10.71 15.69
CA ILE A 128 -27.98 9.67 15.14
C ILE A 128 -28.47 8.78 16.31
N TRP A 129 -29.76 8.84 16.64
CA TRP A 129 -30.37 8.06 17.72
C TRP A 129 -31.44 7.09 17.23
N GLY A 130 -31.87 6.16 18.08
CA GLY A 130 -32.89 5.16 17.78
C GLY A 130 -32.66 3.83 18.48
N MET A 131 -33.60 2.90 18.32
CA MET A 131 -33.55 1.57 18.95
C MET A 131 -32.30 0.75 18.53
N GLY A 132 -31.93 -0.24 19.34
CA GLY A 132 -30.90 -1.21 18.95
C GLY A 132 -31.25 -1.88 17.61
N GLY A 133 -30.26 -2.11 16.74
CA GLY A 133 -30.47 -2.73 15.43
C GLY A 133 -30.97 -1.81 14.30
N SER A 134 -31.29 -0.53 14.57
CA SER A 134 -31.79 0.41 13.53
C SER A 134 -30.73 0.94 12.56
N SER A 135 -29.62 0.23 12.35
CA SER A 135 -28.56 0.60 11.38
C SER A 135 -27.90 1.97 11.60
N LYS A 136 -27.96 2.55 12.81
CA LYS A 136 -27.38 3.88 13.12
C LYS A 136 -25.89 3.97 12.79
N THR A 137 -25.12 2.98 13.23
CA THR A 137 -23.67 2.88 12.95
C THR A 137 -23.41 2.74 11.46
N THR A 138 -24.30 2.07 10.75
CA THR A 138 -24.24 1.89 9.30
C THR A 138 -24.44 3.22 8.57
N THR A 139 -25.40 4.03 8.99
CA THR A 139 -25.65 5.37 8.43
C THR A 139 -24.47 6.30 8.67
N ALA A 140 -23.91 6.31 9.88
CA ALA A 140 -22.72 7.09 10.19
C ALA A 140 -21.52 6.72 9.29
N LYS A 141 -21.32 5.42 9.01
CA LYS A 141 -20.26 4.95 8.11
C LYS A 141 -20.49 5.36 6.66
N ALA A 142 -21.72 5.24 6.16
CA ALA A 142 -22.05 5.63 4.78
C ALA A 142 -21.93 7.14 4.54
N LEU A 143 -22.14 7.97 5.56
CA LEU A 143 -22.00 9.43 5.48
C LEU A 143 -20.54 9.91 5.55
N TYR A 144 -19.67 9.12 6.19
CA TYR A 144 -18.25 9.45 6.36
C TYR A 144 -17.40 9.08 5.14
N ASN A 145 -17.76 7.97 4.48
CA ASN A 145 -17.11 7.49 3.26
C ASN A 145 -17.45 8.37 2.06
#